data_AF-A0A7W0QN15-F1
#
_entry.id   AF-A0A7W0QN15-F1
#
_cell.length_a   1.000
_cell.length_b   1.000
_cell.length_c   1.000
_cell.angle_alpha   90.00
_cell.angle_beta   90.00
_cell.angle_gamma   90.00
#
_symmetry.space_group_name_H-M   'P 1'
#
loop_
_entity.id
_entity.type
_entity.pdbx_description
1 polymer ?
#
loop_
_entity_poly.entity_id
_entity_poly.type
_entity_poly.pdbx_seq_one_letter_code
_entity_poly.pdbx_strand_id
1 'polypeptide(L)'
;MNWTQIYDPLGNSVLSTICAALPIVVLLGGLAFGHLKAHIAALWGLASAMAVAIGLFGMPVTLAVATAGYGAAYGLLPIGWIVLNVIFLYQLTSDAGLFATLRHSITAVTRDRRLQLLLVAFSFGAFFEGASGFGTPVAITGALLIGLGFTPLAASGLSLIANTAPVAFGALGTPIIALQGVTQLDLFDLSAMVGRQLPFFSVLVPFWLVWAFAGRRGMVGVWPAVLVAGTSFATVQFVVSNYHGPWLVDIVAAIASIGAVVLFLRFWQPRDSWTPKWGVATAEENAASANKAGAVTAPLRADVIRAWVPWLILSVVVFIWGVPQVRAWLDGISVIRIPVPELHLNVLRMPPVVAAPTPEPAIFNINWLSATGTGIFVAAMIAGLVMGRSLGEMAATYGRTLRLVSTSLLT
;
A
#
# COMPACT_ATOMS: atom_id res chain seq x y z
N MET A 1 -39.30 -2.09 0.72
CA MET A 1 -39.39 -3.51 0.32
C MET A 1 -37.99 -4.08 0.35
N ASN A 2 -37.79 -5.21 1.02
CA ASN A 2 -36.48 -5.82 1.12
C ASN A 2 -36.18 -6.61 -0.15
N TRP A 3 -34.96 -6.50 -0.68
CA TRP A 3 -34.51 -7.26 -1.84
C TRP A 3 -33.74 -8.50 -1.39
N THR A 4 -34.07 -9.66 -1.94
CA THR A 4 -33.39 -10.92 -1.67
C THR A 4 -32.25 -11.15 -2.66
N GLN A 5 -31.05 -11.45 -2.17
CA GLN A 5 -29.93 -11.79 -3.03
C GLN A 5 -30.19 -13.09 -3.78
N ILE A 6 -30.03 -13.04 -5.11
CA ILE A 6 -30.09 -14.20 -6.00
C ILE A 6 -28.66 -14.47 -6.46
N TYR A 7 -28.06 -15.58 -6.04
CA TYR A 7 -26.67 -15.89 -6.40
C TYR A 7 -26.52 -16.53 -7.78
N ASP A 8 -27.58 -17.16 -8.30
CA ASP A 8 -27.60 -17.81 -9.61
C ASP A 8 -28.79 -17.33 -10.47
N PRO A 9 -28.77 -16.08 -10.96
CA PRO A 9 -29.88 -15.53 -11.75
C PRO A 9 -30.07 -16.22 -13.12
N LEU A 10 -29.05 -16.91 -13.63
CA LEU A 10 -29.10 -17.59 -14.93
C LEU A 10 -29.44 -19.09 -14.83
N GLY A 11 -29.62 -19.63 -13.61
CA GLY A 11 -29.81 -21.07 -13.38
C GLY A 11 -28.58 -21.92 -13.77
N ASN A 12 -27.42 -21.28 -13.91
CA ASN A 12 -26.15 -21.91 -14.18
C ASN A 12 -25.05 -21.13 -13.43
N SER A 13 -24.53 -21.75 -12.38
CA SER A 13 -23.53 -21.15 -11.49
C SER A 13 -22.29 -20.62 -12.23
N VAL A 14 -21.85 -21.29 -13.30
CA VAL A 14 -20.68 -20.87 -14.09
C VAL A 14 -21.00 -19.60 -14.87
N LEU A 15 -22.13 -19.57 -15.58
CA LEU A 15 -22.56 -18.38 -16.34
C LEU A 15 -22.82 -17.19 -15.41
N SER A 16 -23.53 -17.40 -14.31
CA SER A 16 -23.79 -16.39 -13.29
C SER A 16 -22.47 -15.82 -12.72
N THR A 17 -21.48 -16.67 -12.47
CA THR A 17 -20.14 -16.25 -12.01
C THR A 17 -19.39 -15.44 -13.06
N ILE A 18 -19.41 -15.87 -14.33
CA ILE A 18 -18.76 -15.14 -15.43
C ILE A 18 -19.37 -13.74 -15.59
N CYS A 19 -20.70 -13.65 -15.55
CA CYS A 19 -21.38 -12.35 -15.62
C CYS A 19 -21.09 -11.48 -14.39
N ALA A 20 -21.05 -12.06 -13.18
CA ALA A 20 -20.66 -11.35 -11.96
C ALA A 20 -19.21 -10.84 -12.00
N ALA A 21 -18.32 -11.51 -12.74
CA ALA A 21 -16.93 -11.10 -12.93
C ALA A 21 -16.75 -9.97 -13.98
N LEU A 22 -17.77 -9.67 -14.78
CA LEU A 22 -17.70 -8.71 -15.87
C LEU A 22 -17.19 -7.32 -15.46
N PRO A 23 -17.56 -6.75 -14.29
CA PRO A 23 -17.01 -5.45 -13.86
C PRO A 23 -15.50 -5.45 -13.67
N ILE A 24 -14.96 -6.55 -13.14
CA ILE A 24 -13.52 -6.74 -12.95
C ILE A 24 -12.83 -6.86 -14.32
N VAL A 25 -13.43 -7.61 -15.25
CA VAL A 25 -12.91 -7.77 -16.62
C VAL A 25 -12.90 -6.44 -17.37
N VAL A 26 -13.97 -5.64 -17.26
CA VAL A 26 -14.03 -4.31 -17.89
C VAL A 26 -12.97 -3.37 -17.31
N LEU A 27 -12.83 -3.35 -15.99
CA LEU A 27 -11.85 -2.51 -15.31
C LEU A 27 -10.42 -2.92 -15.66
N LEU A 28 -10.06 -4.19 -15.45
CA LEU A 28 -8.70 -4.69 -15.70
C LEU A 28 -8.37 -4.74 -17.19
N GLY A 29 -9.33 -5.14 -18.04
CA GLY A 29 -9.15 -5.17 -19.49
C GLY A 29 -9.02 -3.78 -20.10
N GLY A 30 -9.77 -2.80 -19.58
CA GLY A 30 -9.64 -1.39 -19.95
C GLY A 30 -8.25 -0.83 -19.65
N LEU A 31 -7.65 -1.23 -18.51
CA LEU A 31 -6.28 -0.86 -18.15
C LEU A 31 -5.23 -1.60 -19.00
N ALA A 32 -5.34 -2.94 -19.07
CA ALA A 32 -4.30 -3.79 -19.66
C ALA A 32 -4.26 -3.75 -21.19
N PHE A 33 -5.43 -3.72 -21.85
CA PHE A 33 -5.51 -3.77 -23.31
C PHE A 33 -6.00 -2.45 -23.90
N GLY A 34 -6.93 -1.77 -23.22
CA GLY A 34 -7.46 -0.49 -23.66
C GLY A 34 -6.54 0.70 -23.38
N HIS A 35 -5.51 0.52 -22.54
CA HIS A 35 -4.62 1.58 -22.05
C HIS A 35 -5.40 2.82 -21.53
N LEU A 36 -6.60 2.59 -20.98
CA LEU A 36 -7.43 3.64 -20.44
C LEU A 36 -6.78 4.23 -19.19
N LYS A 37 -7.05 5.52 -18.94
CA LYS A 37 -6.67 6.14 -17.67
C LYS A 37 -7.42 5.42 -16.53
N ALA A 38 -6.75 5.20 -15.40
CA ALA A 38 -7.31 4.43 -14.28
C ALA A 38 -8.70 4.88 -13.82
N HIS A 39 -8.92 6.19 -13.71
CA HIS A 39 -10.23 6.74 -13.35
C HIS A 39 -11.33 6.43 -14.38
N ILE A 40 -10.99 6.42 -15.68
CA ILE A 40 -11.94 6.08 -16.75
C ILE A 40 -12.29 4.59 -16.68
N ALA A 41 -11.28 3.73 -16.49
CA ALA A 41 -11.50 2.30 -16.31
C ALA A 41 -12.35 1.98 -15.06
N ALA A 42 -12.13 2.71 -13.97
CA ALA A 42 -12.93 2.60 -12.75
C ALA A 42 -14.41 2.99 -12.99
N LEU A 43 -14.67 4.08 -13.72
CA LEU A 43 -16.04 4.49 -14.08
C LEU A 43 -16.73 3.45 -14.97
N TRP A 44 -16.04 2.86 -15.94
CA TRP A 44 -16.58 1.76 -16.74
C TRP A 44 -16.82 0.49 -15.91
N GLY A 45 -15.94 0.19 -14.96
CA GLY A 45 -16.13 -0.88 -13.98
C GLY A 45 -17.38 -0.64 -13.11
N LEU A 46 -17.60 0.58 -12.63
CA LEU A 46 -18.78 0.95 -11.86
C LEU A 46 -20.06 0.85 -12.71
N ALA A 47 -20.03 1.39 -13.93
CA ALA A 47 -21.17 1.33 -14.85
C ALA A 47 -21.56 -0.12 -15.18
N SER A 48 -20.58 -0.97 -15.45
CA SER A 48 -20.82 -2.40 -15.69
C SER A 48 -21.30 -3.12 -14.43
N ALA A 49 -20.78 -2.80 -13.24
CA ALA A 49 -21.29 -3.35 -11.97
C ALA A 49 -22.76 -2.98 -11.75
N MET A 50 -23.14 -1.72 -11.99
CA MET A 50 -24.53 -1.28 -11.91
C MET A 50 -25.43 -1.98 -12.93
N ALA A 51 -24.97 -2.11 -14.18
CA ALA A 51 -25.72 -2.78 -15.23
C ALA A 51 -25.97 -4.26 -14.91
N VAL A 52 -24.95 -4.96 -14.40
CA VAL A 52 -25.07 -6.37 -13.99
C VAL A 52 -25.97 -6.49 -12.76
N ALA A 53 -25.78 -5.66 -11.73
CA ALA A 53 -26.58 -5.72 -10.51
C ALA A 53 -28.08 -5.46 -10.76
N ILE A 54 -28.41 -4.44 -11.55
CA ILE A 54 -29.80 -4.06 -11.83
C ILE A 54 -30.41 -5.01 -12.88
N GLY A 55 -29.71 -5.23 -13.99
CA GLY A 55 -30.26 -5.95 -15.14
C GLY A 55 -30.29 -7.46 -14.95
N LEU A 56 -29.19 -8.05 -14.46
CA LEU A 56 -29.05 -9.50 -14.36
C LEU A 56 -29.50 -10.03 -13.00
N PHE A 57 -29.09 -9.36 -11.93
CA PHE A 57 -29.40 -9.78 -10.56
C PHE A 57 -30.74 -9.21 -10.04
N GLY A 58 -31.38 -8.33 -10.82
CA GLY A 58 -32.69 -7.77 -10.47
C GLY A 58 -32.68 -6.88 -9.23
N MET A 59 -31.53 -6.28 -8.89
CA MET A 59 -31.41 -5.37 -7.76
C MET A 59 -32.17 -4.07 -8.05
N PRO A 60 -33.06 -3.61 -7.14
CA PRO A 60 -33.73 -2.32 -7.27
C PRO A 60 -32.72 -1.18 -7.46
N VAL A 61 -33.00 -0.27 -8.39
CA VAL A 61 -32.12 0.85 -8.75
C VAL A 61 -31.73 1.68 -7.52
N THR A 62 -32.69 1.94 -6.62
CA THR A 62 -32.43 2.70 -5.37
C THR A 62 -31.36 2.02 -4.50
N LEU A 63 -31.44 0.70 -4.33
CA LEU A 63 -30.45 -0.06 -3.56
C LEU A 63 -29.09 -0.08 -4.26
N ALA A 64 -29.08 -0.24 -5.58
CA ALA A 64 -27.84 -0.25 -6.37
C ALA A 64 -27.11 1.10 -6.26
N VAL A 65 -27.83 2.22 -6.41
CA VAL A 65 -27.28 3.58 -6.25
C VAL A 65 -26.82 3.83 -4.81
N ALA A 66 -27.61 3.43 -3.81
CA ALA A 66 -27.21 3.56 -2.40
C ALA A 66 -25.94 2.73 -2.09
N THR A 67 -25.81 1.53 -2.65
CA THR A 67 -24.61 0.68 -2.52
C THR A 67 -23.39 1.33 -3.20
N ALA A 68 -23.57 1.89 -4.39
CA ALA A 68 -22.50 2.62 -5.08
C ALA A 68 -22.04 3.85 -4.27
N GLY A 69 -22.98 4.63 -3.73
CA GLY A 69 -22.68 5.77 -2.86
C GLY A 69 -21.97 5.36 -1.57
N TYR A 70 -22.39 4.25 -0.95
CA TYR A 70 -21.71 3.69 0.22
C TYR A 70 -20.26 3.29 -0.10
N GLY A 71 -20.03 2.60 -1.23
CA GLY A 71 -18.69 2.26 -1.70
C GLY A 71 -17.83 3.50 -1.99
N ALA A 72 -18.39 4.52 -2.62
CA ALA A 72 -17.70 5.78 -2.88
C ALA A 72 -17.30 6.50 -1.59
N ALA A 73 -18.19 6.55 -0.59
CA ALA A 73 -17.88 7.13 0.72
C ALA A 73 -16.77 6.34 1.45
N TYR A 74 -16.79 5.01 1.36
CA TYR A 74 -15.76 4.14 1.93
C TYR A 74 -14.39 4.31 1.24
N GLY A 75 -14.37 4.56 -0.07
CA GLY A 75 -13.14 4.91 -0.79
C GLY A 75 -12.61 6.30 -0.39
N LEU A 76 -13.47 7.32 -0.42
CA LEU A 76 -13.04 8.70 -0.24
C LEU A 76 -12.51 9.00 1.16
N LEU A 77 -13.22 8.55 2.20
CA LEU A 77 -12.88 8.89 3.59
C LEU A 77 -11.76 7.98 4.11
N PRO A 78 -11.95 6.67 4.39
CA PRO A 78 -10.88 5.80 4.89
C PRO A 78 -9.59 5.79 4.05
N ILE A 79 -9.70 5.55 2.74
CA ILE A 79 -8.54 5.33 1.87
C ILE A 79 -7.91 6.68 1.49
N GLY A 80 -8.74 7.63 1.06
CA GLY A 80 -8.28 8.97 0.70
C GLY A 80 -7.59 9.70 1.86
N TRP A 81 -8.08 9.53 3.08
CA TRP A 81 -7.45 10.09 4.29
C TRP A 81 -6.06 9.53 4.55
N ILE A 82 -5.80 8.25 4.24
CA ILE A 82 -4.47 7.66 4.37
C ILE A 82 -3.52 8.29 3.35
N VAL A 83 -3.89 8.27 2.07
CA VAL A 83 -3.05 8.77 0.96
C VAL A 83 -2.69 10.25 1.16
N LEU A 84 -3.67 11.09 1.50
CA LEU A 84 -3.45 12.51 1.77
C LEU A 84 -2.37 12.72 2.85
N ASN A 85 -2.49 12.04 3.99
CA ASN A 85 -1.62 12.27 5.13
C ASN A 85 -0.20 11.72 4.94
N VAL A 86 -0.02 10.63 4.20
CA VAL A 86 1.32 10.14 3.87
C VAL A 86 2.01 11.03 2.87
N ILE A 87 1.30 11.49 1.83
CA ILE A 87 1.88 12.42 0.86
C ILE A 87 2.20 13.75 1.54
N PHE A 88 1.41 14.17 2.53
CA PHE A 88 1.72 15.33 3.37
C PHE A 88 3.05 15.15 4.14
N LEU A 89 3.23 14.02 4.82
CA LEU A 89 4.50 13.70 5.49
C LEU A 89 5.67 13.66 4.49
N TYR A 90 5.46 13.04 3.33
CA TYR A 90 6.44 13.02 2.25
C TYR A 90 6.83 14.44 1.81
N GLN A 91 5.86 15.33 1.57
CA GLN A 91 6.16 16.72 1.20
C GLN A 91 6.91 17.46 2.30
N LEU A 92 6.54 17.28 3.57
CA LEU A 92 7.26 17.89 4.70
C LEU A 92 8.73 17.45 4.76
N THR A 93 8.99 16.15 4.61
CA THR A 93 10.36 15.60 4.64
C THR A 93 11.17 15.97 3.40
N SER A 94 10.52 16.07 2.24
CA SER A 94 11.12 16.53 0.99
C SER A 94 11.51 18.01 1.08
N ASP A 95 10.59 18.87 1.53
CA ASP A 95 10.83 20.31 1.69
C ASP A 95 11.92 20.59 2.74
N ALA A 96 12.07 19.71 3.74
CA ALA A 96 13.14 19.77 4.74
C ALA A 96 14.52 19.32 4.21
N GLY A 97 14.62 18.85 2.96
CA GLY A 97 15.86 18.33 2.37
C GLY A 97 16.33 17.00 2.98
N LEU A 98 15.63 16.48 3.98
CA LEU A 98 15.96 15.23 4.68
C LEU A 98 15.84 14.01 3.77
N PHE A 99 15.01 14.09 2.74
CA PHE A 99 14.87 13.04 1.75
C PHE A 99 16.18 12.77 0.98
N ALA A 100 16.95 13.83 0.65
CA ALA A 100 18.26 13.68 0.01
C ALA A 100 19.27 12.97 0.94
N THR A 101 19.20 13.25 2.23
CA THR A 101 20.01 12.61 3.27
C THR A 101 19.60 11.16 3.51
N LEU A 102 18.30 10.85 3.51
CA LEU A 102 17.78 9.49 3.58
C LEU A 102 18.34 8.65 2.42
N ARG A 103 18.29 9.19 1.20
CA ARG A 103 18.90 8.57 0.01
C ARG A 103 20.40 8.29 0.21
N HIS A 104 21.15 9.25 0.75
CA HIS A 104 22.58 9.06 1.05
C HIS A 104 22.84 7.98 2.12
N SER A 105 21.96 7.83 3.10
CA SER A 105 22.10 6.77 4.11
C SER A 105 21.97 5.37 3.52
N ILE A 106 21.11 5.20 2.50
CA ILE A 106 20.93 3.93 1.80
C ILE A 106 22.12 3.63 0.89
N THR A 107 22.67 4.63 0.20
CA THR A 107 23.89 4.46 -0.62
C THR A 107 25.14 4.21 0.21
N ALA A 108 25.15 4.61 1.49
CA ALA A 108 26.22 4.31 2.42
C ALA A 108 26.26 2.82 2.84
N VAL A 109 25.12 2.11 2.84
CA VAL A 109 25.07 0.67 3.13
C VAL A 109 25.69 -0.14 2.00
N THR A 110 25.41 0.23 0.75
CA THR A 110 25.95 -0.45 -0.43
C THR A 110 26.01 0.46 -1.64
N ARG A 111 27.09 0.32 -2.41
CA ARG A 111 27.26 0.97 -3.71
C ARG A 111 26.66 0.15 -4.86
N ASP A 112 26.28 -1.10 -4.61
CA ASP A 112 25.70 -1.96 -5.64
C ASP A 112 24.23 -1.60 -5.88
N ARG A 113 23.90 -1.21 -7.11
CA ARG A 113 22.55 -0.79 -7.49
C ARG A 113 21.50 -1.90 -7.35
N ARG A 114 21.89 -3.17 -7.47
CA ARG A 114 21.00 -4.32 -7.28
C ARG A 114 20.57 -4.42 -5.82
N LEU A 115 21.51 -4.19 -4.90
CA LEU A 115 21.26 -4.21 -3.46
C LEU A 115 20.52 -2.95 -3.00
N GLN A 116 20.80 -1.79 -3.60
CA GLN A 116 20.00 -0.57 -3.37
C GLN A 116 18.54 -0.79 -3.81
N LEU A 117 18.33 -1.40 -4.98
CA LEU A 117 16.99 -1.74 -5.45
C LEU A 117 16.28 -2.67 -4.45
N LEU A 118 16.96 -3.69 -3.94
CA LEU A 118 16.41 -4.62 -2.95
C LEU A 118 16.05 -3.95 -1.62
N LEU A 119 16.91 -3.07 -1.12
CA LEU A 119 16.67 -2.34 0.13
C LEU A 119 15.52 -1.33 -0.01
N VAL A 120 15.48 -0.58 -1.13
CA VAL A 120 14.51 0.49 -1.36
C VAL A 120 13.17 -0.06 -1.82
N ALA A 121 13.13 -0.75 -2.96
CA ALA A 121 11.87 -1.12 -3.60
C ALA A 121 11.16 -2.25 -2.87
N PHE A 122 11.91 -3.26 -2.41
CA PHE A 122 11.33 -4.43 -1.74
C PHE A 122 11.15 -4.19 -0.24
N SER A 123 12.24 -4.01 0.51
CA SER A 123 12.12 -3.99 1.98
C SER A 123 11.51 -2.68 2.50
N PHE A 124 12.04 -1.53 2.07
CA PHE A 124 11.50 -0.24 2.49
C PHE A 124 10.14 0.06 1.86
N GLY A 125 9.90 -0.38 0.62
CA GLY A 125 8.57 -0.35 -0.01
C GLY A 125 7.53 -1.13 0.79
N ALA A 126 7.85 -2.37 1.19
CA ALA A 126 6.94 -3.18 1.99
C ALA A 126 6.60 -2.55 3.36
N PHE A 127 7.54 -1.82 3.97
CA PHE A 127 7.26 -1.05 5.18
C PHE A 127 6.17 0.00 4.95
N PHE A 128 6.24 0.76 3.85
CA PHE A 128 5.19 1.70 3.49
C PHE A 128 3.89 1.01 3.10
N GLU A 129 3.95 -0.14 2.43
CA GLU A 129 2.73 -0.87 2.08
C GLU A 129 1.98 -1.27 3.35
N GLY A 130 2.68 -1.82 4.34
CA GLY A 130 2.11 -2.12 5.65
C GLY A 130 1.53 -0.90 6.36
N ALA A 131 2.21 0.25 6.33
CA ALA A 131 1.78 1.46 7.04
C ALA A 131 0.64 2.22 6.36
N SER A 132 0.66 2.31 5.02
CA SER A 132 -0.25 3.16 4.25
C SER A 132 -0.99 2.45 3.13
N GLY A 133 -0.37 1.46 2.50
CA GLY A 133 -0.93 0.75 1.35
C GLY A 133 -1.33 1.64 0.17
N PHE A 134 -2.22 1.11 -0.67
CA PHE A 134 -2.93 1.82 -1.74
C PHE A 134 -2.02 2.53 -2.76
N GLY A 135 -0.87 1.93 -3.10
CA GLY A 135 0.04 2.44 -4.13
C GLY A 135 0.94 3.60 -3.70
N THR A 136 0.77 4.12 -2.48
CA THR A 136 1.67 5.07 -1.84
C THR A 136 3.14 4.61 -1.83
N PRO A 137 3.45 3.32 -1.55
CA PRO A 137 4.82 2.85 -1.51
C PRO A 137 5.51 2.98 -2.86
N VAL A 138 4.82 2.64 -3.94
CA VAL A 138 5.35 2.69 -5.31
C VAL A 138 5.74 4.12 -5.68
N ALA A 139 4.94 5.11 -5.28
CA ALA A 139 5.24 6.51 -5.53
C ALA A 139 6.52 6.96 -4.78
N ILE A 140 6.64 6.59 -3.50
CA ILE A 140 7.77 6.98 -2.66
C ILE A 140 9.04 6.24 -3.08
N THR A 141 9.01 4.91 -3.21
CA THR A 141 10.17 4.13 -3.63
C THR A 141 10.61 4.47 -5.04
N GLY A 142 9.66 4.75 -5.95
CA GLY A 142 9.94 5.25 -7.28
C GLY A 142 10.71 6.58 -7.25
N ALA A 143 10.26 7.54 -6.44
CA ALA A 143 10.97 8.81 -6.25
C ALA A 143 12.38 8.62 -5.65
N LEU A 144 12.53 7.72 -4.66
CA LEU A 144 13.85 7.37 -4.10
C LEU A 144 14.78 6.77 -5.16
N LEU A 145 14.29 5.81 -5.96
CA LEU A 145 15.07 5.17 -7.01
C LEU A 145 15.48 6.16 -8.10
N ILE A 146 14.58 7.07 -8.52
CA ILE A 146 14.93 8.18 -9.43
C ILE A 146 16.05 9.01 -8.82
N GLY A 147 15.94 9.34 -7.53
CA GLY A 147 16.98 10.04 -6.78
C GLY A 147 18.32 9.30 -6.76
N LEU A 148 18.33 7.96 -6.79
CA LEU A 148 19.52 7.10 -6.88
C LEU A 148 20.07 6.95 -8.31
N GLY A 149 19.49 7.67 -9.27
CA GLY A 149 19.90 7.67 -10.68
C GLY A 149 19.32 6.53 -11.48
N PHE A 150 18.18 5.96 -11.07
CA PHE A 150 17.37 5.10 -11.95
C PHE A 150 16.51 5.97 -12.88
N THR A 151 16.25 5.49 -14.10
CA THR A 151 15.34 6.21 -15.00
C THR A 151 13.91 6.14 -14.47
N PRO A 152 13.05 7.17 -14.70
CA PRO A 152 11.68 7.18 -14.17
C PRO A 152 10.85 5.94 -14.52
N LEU A 153 11.01 5.44 -15.75
CA LEU A 153 10.32 4.24 -16.20
C LEU A 153 10.78 2.98 -15.44
N ALA A 154 12.09 2.82 -15.24
CA ALA A 154 12.63 1.68 -14.50
C ALA A 154 12.27 1.77 -13.01
N ALA A 155 12.39 2.95 -12.41
CA ALA A 155 12.05 3.18 -11.01
C ALA A 155 10.57 2.86 -10.72
N SER A 156 9.66 3.29 -11.60
CA SER A 156 8.23 2.99 -11.49
C SER A 156 7.95 1.49 -11.67
N GLY A 157 8.44 0.89 -12.76
CA GLY A 157 8.20 -0.53 -13.06
C GLY A 157 8.79 -1.48 -12.02
N LEU A 158 10.02 -1.23 -11.57
CA LEU A 158 10.66 -2.05 -10.54
C LEU A 158 10.01 -1.88 -9.17
N SER A 159 9.53 -0.67 -8.83
CA SER A 159 8.75 -0.46 -7.60
C SER A 159 7.41 -1.20 -7.64
N LEU A 160 6.72 -1.19 -8.78
CA LEU A 160 5.47 -1.96 -8.97
C LEU A 160 5.70 -3.46 -8.81
N ILE A 161 6.76 -3.99 -9.40
CA ILE A 161 7.16 -5.40 -9.25
C ILE A 161 7.39 -5.74 -7.77
N ALA A 162 8.20 -4.93 -7.10
CA ALA A 162 8.58 -5.17 -5.70
C ALA A 162 7.38 -5.15 -4.74
N ASN A 163 6.38 -4.31 -5.02
CA ASN A 163 5.20 -4.15 -4.17
C ASN A 163 4.25 -5.35 -4.20
N THR A 164 4.48 -6.39 -5.02
CA THR A 164 3.56 -7.54 -5.18
C THR A 164 3.42 -8.40 -3.91
N ALA A 165 4.50 -8.59 -3.15
CA ALA A 165 4.52 -9.47 -1.99
C ALA A 165 3.77 -8.93 -0.73
N PRO A 166 3.89 -7.64 -0.36
CA PRO A 166 3.25 -7.14 0.86
C PRO A 166 1.73 -6.88 0.74
N VAL A 167 1.19 -6.56 -0.44
CA VAL A 167 -0.17 -5.94 -0.60
C VAL A 167 -1.29 -6.53 0.26
N ALA A 168 -1.32 -7.85 0.48
CA ALA A 168 -2.38 -8.49 1.24
C ALA A 168 -2.52 -7.97 2.69
N PHE A 169 -1.42 -7.57 3.33
CA PHE A 169 -1.43 -7.01 4.69
C PHE A 169 -1.23 -5.49 4.72
N GLY A 170 -1.34 -4.84 3.56
CA GLY A 170 -1.19 -3.40 3.41
C GLY A 170 -2.23 -2.59 4.20
N ALA A 171 -1.88 -1.34 4.48
CA ALA A 171 -2.71 -0.39 5.24
C ALA A 171 -3.25 -0.98 6.54
N LEU A 172 -2.36 -1.55 7.37
CA LEU A 172 -2.69 -2.22 8.61
C LEU A 172 -3.70 -3.38 8.45
N GLY A 173 -3.52 -4.21 7.42
CA GLY A 173 -4.36 -5.38 7.19
C GLY A 173 -5.75 -5.08 6.62
N THR A 174 -5.97 -3.87 6.08
CA THR A 174 -7.28 -3.45 5.53
C THR A 174 -7.85 -4.44 4.50
N PRO A 175 -7.07 -5.04 3.56
CA PRO A 175 -7.61 -6.03 2.63
C PRO A 175 -8.16 -7.28 3.31
N ILE A 176 -7.49 -7.78 4.36
CA ILE A 176 -7.96 -8.95 5.13
C ILE A 176 -9.21 -8.60 5.94
N ILE A 177 -9.26 -7.40 6.53
CA ILE A 177 -10.45 -6.91 7.25
C ILE A 177 -11.64 -6.75 6.30
N ALA A 178 -11.42 -6.20 5.11
CA ALA A 178 -12.46 -6.08 4.09
C ALA A 178 -12.95 -7.47 3.64
N LEU A 179 -12.03 -8.42 3.41
CA LEU A 179 -12.37 -9.79 3.07
C LEU A 179 -13.20 -10.48 4.16
N GLN A 180 -12.84 -10.28 5.43
CA GLN A 180 -13.62 -10.75 6.58
C GLN A 180 -15.02 -10.13 6.60
N GLY A 181 -15.13 -8.83 6.31
CA GLY A 181 -16.43 -8.15 6.23
C GLY A 181 -17.38 -8.75 5.19
N VAL A 182 -16.85 -9.17 4.03
CA VAL A 182 -17.66 -9.77 2.95
C VAL A 182 -17.94 -11.26 3.20
N THR A 183 -16.94 -12.02 3.63
CA THR A 183 -17.04 -13.49 3.77
C THR A 183 -17.58 -13.94 5.12
N GLN A 184 -17.48 -13.10 6.15
CA GLN A 184 -17.78 -13.43 7.55
C GLN A 184 -16.96 -14.59 8.12
N LEU A 185 -15.84 -14.94 7.48
CA LEU A 185 -14.89 -15.92 8.01
C LEU A 185 -14.07 -15.31 9.16
N ASP A 186 -13.52 -16.16 10.03
CA ASP A 186 -12.69 -15.70 11.13
C ASP A 186 -11.45 -14.92 10.61
N LEU A 187 -11.19 -13.77 11.24
CA LEU A 187 -10.16 -12.85 10.80
C LEU A 187 -8.74 -13.43 10.99
N PHE A 188 -8.51 -14.16 12.09
CA PHE A 188 -7.21 -14.76 12.37
C PHE A 188 -6.97 -15.95 11.44
N ASP A 189 -7.99 -16.76 11.15
CA ASP A 189 -7.88 -17.84 10.17
C ASP A 189 -7.59 -17.32 8.77
N LEU A 190 -8.27 -16.25 8.33
CA LEU A 190 -7.98 -15.58 7.06
C LEU A 190 -6.55 -15.06 7.02
N SER A 191 -6.11 -14.36 8.08
CA SER A 191 -4.75 -13.83 8.18
C SER A 191 -3.70 -14.93 8.14
N ALA A 192 -3.90 -16.02 8.90
CA ALA A 192 -3.01 -17.15 8.97
C ALA A 192 -2.93 -17.89 7.62
N MET A 193 -4.07 -18.11 6.95
CA MET A 193 -4.10 -18.82 5.68
C MET A 193 -3.37 -18.06 4.58
N VAL A 194 -3.65 -16.75 4.44
CA VAL A 194 -2.93 -15.87 3.51
C VAL A 194 -1.44 -15.85 3.84
N GLY A 195 -1.11 -15.75 5.12
CA GLY A 195 0.27 -15.77 5.62
C GLY A 195 0.99 -17.12 5.53
N ARG A 196 0.30 -18.21 5.18
CA ARG A 196 0.90 -19.51 4.83
C ARG A 196 1.18 -19.63 3.33
N GLN A 197 0.42 -18.92 2.50
CA GLN A 197 0.55 -18.93 1.04
C GLN A 197 1.56 -17.89 0.54
N LEU A 198 1.52 -16.67 1.09
CA LEU A 198 2.38 -15.57 0.65
C LEU A 198 3.88 -15.75 0.88
N PRO A 199 4.38 -16.41 1.95
CA PRO A 199 5.81 -16.54 2.20
C PRO A 199 6.61 -17.10 1.01
N PHE A 200 6.02 -18.02 0.24
CA PHE A 200 6.65 -18.54 -0.98
C PHE A 200 6.90 -17.45 -2.02
N PHE A 201 5.91 -16.58 -2.25
CA PHE A 201 6.02 -15.44 -3.15
C PHE A 201 6.91 -14.34 -2.57
N SER A 202 6.86 -14.12 -1.26
CA SER A 202 7.74 -13.17 -0.56
C SER A 202 9.21 -13.51 -0.68
N VAL A 203 9.56 -14.80 -0.78
CA VAL A 203 10.92 -15.24 -1.12
C VAL A 203 11.20 -15.05 -2.61
N LEU A 204 10.26 -15.39 -3.50
CA LEU A 204 10.46 -15.38 -4.94
C LEU A 204 10.54 -13.97 -5.57
N VAL A 205 9.70 -13.03 -5.11
CA VAL A 205 9.58 -11.66 -5.62
C VAL A 205 10.91 -10.91 -5.62
N PRO A 206 11.74 -10.90 -4.54
CA PRO A 206 13.02 -10.20 -4.59
C PRO A 206 14.00 -10.83 -5.58
N PHE A 207 13.94 -12.14 -5.83
CA PHE A 207 14.71 -12.76 -6.93
C PHE A 207 14.22 -12.27 -8.29
N TRP A 208 12.90 -12.27 -8.50
CA TRP A 208 12.30 -11.79 -9.74
C TRP A 208 12.63 -10.31 -9.99
N LEU A 209 12.55 -9.46 -8.95
CA LEU A 209 12.92 -8.04 -9.00
C LEU A 209 14.36 -7.83 -9.46
N VAL A 210 15.32 -8.50 -8.83
CA VAL A 210 16.74 -8.38 -9.20
C VAL A 210 16.99 -9.01 -10.56
N TRP A 211 16.29 -10.09 -10.91
CA TRP A 211 16.39 -10.71 -12.24
C TRP A 211 15.89 -9.80 -13.35
N ALA A 212 14.75 -9.12 -13.15
CA ALA A 212 14.19 -8.16 -14.09
C ALA A 212 15.13 -6.97 -14.31
N PHE A 213 15.76 -6.46 -13.25
CA PHE A 213 16.71 -5.36 -13.36
C PHE A 213 18.08 -5.79 -13.93
N ALA A 214 18.69 -6.84 -13.37
CA ALA A 214 20.10 -7.16 -13.57
C ALA A 214 20.36 -8.39 -14.46
N GLY A 215 19.29 -9.05 -14.92
CA GLY A 215 19.36 -10.31 -15.65
C GLY A 215 19.87 -11.47 -14.77
N ARG A 216 19.91 -12.68 -15.34
CA ARG A 216 20.18 -13.91 -14.57
C ARG A 216 21.55 -13.89 -13.90
N ARG A 217 22.58 -13.45 -14.64
CA ARG A 217 23.95 -13.32 -14.10
C ARG A 217 24.03 -12.28 -12.98
N GLY A 218 23.35 -11.15 -13.14
CA GLY A 218 23.29 -10.10 -12.12
C GLY A 218 22.60 -10.58 -10.85
N MET A 219 21.48 -11.30 -10.96
CA MET A 219 20.80 -11.91 -9.82
C MET A 219 21.67 -12.94 -9.10
N VAL A 220 22.33 -13.84 -9.83
CA VAL A 220 23.26 -14.82 -9.23
C VAL A 220 24.42 -14.13 -8.52
N GLY A 221 24.91 -12.98 -9.00
CA GLY A 221 25.96 -12.25 -8.27
C GLY A 221 25.56 -11.74 -6.88
N VAL A 222 24.26 -11.57 -6.59
CA VAL A 222 23.74 -11.07 -5.30
C VAL A 222 22.72 -12.00 -4.65
N TRP A 223 22.59 -13.24 -5.12
CA TRP A 223 21.62 -14.21 -4.63
C TRP A 223 21.64 -14.39 -3.10
N PRO A 224 22.80 -14.34 -2.39
CA PRO A 224 22.80 -14.50 -0.95
C PRO A 224 22.04 -13.37 -0.24
N ALA A 225 22.27 -12.12 -0.65
CA ALA A 225 21.58 -10.97 -0.08
C ALA A 225 20.07 -10.97 -0.42
N VAL A 226 19.74 -11.37 -1.64
CA VAL A 226 18.33 -11.53 -2.08
C VAL A 226 17.62 -12.60 -1.26
N LEU A 227 18.28 -13.73 -1.01
CA LEU A 227 17.74 -14.79 -0.18
C LEU A 227 17.55 -14.32 1.26
N VAL A 228 18.51 -13.62 1.84
CA VAL A 228 18.40 -13.05 3.20
C VAL A 228 17.21 -12.10 3.29
N ALA A 229 17.03 -11.20 2.33
CA ALA A 229 15.88 -10.29 2.30
C ALA A 229 14.55 -11.05 2.22
N GLY A 230 14.40 -11.94 1.23
CA GLY A 230 13.16 -12.68 1.03
C GLY A 230 12.81 -13.60 2.18
N THR A 231 13.78 -14.34 2.73
CA THR A 231 13.54 -15.31 3.80
C THR A 231 13.26 -14.64 5.15
N SER A 232 13.99 -13.58 5.50
CA SER A 232 13.72 -12.82 6.73
C SER A 232 12.35 -12.15 6.68
N PHE A 233 12.00 -11.54 5.54
CA PHE A 233 10.66 -10.98 5.33
C PHE A 233 9.58 -12.07 5.43
N ALA A 234 9.71 -13.15 4.66
CA ALA A 234 8.73 -14.24 4.61
C ALA A 234 8.53 -14.95 5.96
N THR A 235 9.61 -15.16 6.71
CA THR A 235 9.55 -15.82 8.03
C THR A 235 8.79 -14.95 9.03
N VAL A 236 9.13 -13.66 9.10
CA VAL A 236 8.45 -12.75 10.03
C VAL A 236 7.01 -12.51 9.58
N GLN A 237 6.76 -12.38 8.28
CA GLN A 237 5.43 -12.31 7.70
C GLN A 237 4.57 -13.50 8.16
N PHE A 238 5.09 -14.72 8.01
CA PHE A 238 4.43 -15.94 8.46
C PHE A 238 4.14 -15.94 9.97
N VAL A 239 5.12 -15.59 10.80
CA VAL A 239 4.95 -15.62 12.26
C VAL A 239 3.90 -14.60 12.70
N VAL A 240 3.99 -13.36 12.24
CA VAL A 240 3.08 -12.30 12.68
C VAL A 240 1.65 -12.57 12.20
N SER A 241 1.46 -13.01 10.95
CA SER A 241 0.14 -13.32 10.43
C SER A 241 -0.54 -14.51 11.12
N ASN A 242 0.22 -15.51 11.57
CA ASN A 242 -0.33 -16.70 12.23
C ASN A 242 -0.64 -16.48 13.71
N TYR A 243 0.10 -15.60 14.40
CA TYR A 243 -0.01 -15.48 15.86
C TYR A 243 -0.49 -14.12 16.38
N HIS A 244 -0.46 -13.07 15.55
CA HIS A 244 -0.86 -11.72 15.96
C HIS A 244 -2.01 -11.13 15.14
N GLY A 245 -2.12 -11.55 13.87
CA GLY A 245 -3.14 -11.09 12.94
C GLY A 245 -2.61 -10.10 11.89
N PRO A 246 -3.49 -9.50 11.08
CA PRO A 246 -3.13 -8.91 9.79
C PRO A 246 -2.53 -7.50 9.87
N TRP A 247 -2.61 -6.83 11.02
CA TRP A 247 -2.38 -5.38 11.15
C TRP A 247 -0.91 -4.95 11.06
N LEU A 248 0.01 -5.78 11.56
CA LEU A 248 1.43 -5.39 11.71
C LEU A 248 2.38 -6.23 10.86
N VAL A 249 1.83 -7.12 10.03
CA VAL A 249 2.58 -8.16 9.36
C VAL A 249 3.72 -7.59 8.52
N ASP A 250 3.41 -6.72 7.54
CA ASP A 250 4.43 -6.21 6.62
C ASP A 250 5.37 -5.19 7.27
N ILE A 251 4.89 -4.40 8.24
CA ILE A 251 5.72 -3.41 8.94
C ILE A 251 6.86 -4.13 9.67
N VAL A 252 6.52 -5.16 10.45
CA VAL A 252 7.49 -5.92 11.24
C VAL A 252 8.38 -6.77 10.32
N ALA A 253 7.81 -7.39 9.29
CA ALA A 253 8.56 -8.16 8.30
C ALA A 253 9.57 -7.30 7.51
N ALA A 254 9.17 -6.09 7.11
CA ALA A 254 10.03 -5.15 6.41
C ALA A 254 11.21 -4.67 7.27
N ILE A 255 10.94 -4.29 8.53
CA ILE A 255 12.00 -3.87 9.46
C ILE A 255 12.99 -5.01 9.71
N ALA A 256 12.49 -6.23 9.91
CA ALA A 256 13.33 -7.42 10.06
C ALA A 256 14.18 -7.68 8.81
N SER A 257 13.59 -7.53 7.61
CA SER A 257 14.30 -7.68 6.33
C SER A 257 15.40 -6.64 6.15
N ILE A 258 15.11 -5.36 6.39
CA ILE A 258 16.10 -4.29 6.33
C ILE A 258 17.25 -4.59 7.31
N GLY A 259 16.93 -4.92 8.56
CA GLY A 259 17.92 -5.25 9.59
C GLY A 259 18.79 -6.44 9.19
N ALA A 260 18.19 -7.51 8.70
CA ALA A 260 18.89 -8.72 8.27
C ALA A 260 19.82 -8.46 7.08
N VAL A 261 19.35 -7.74 6.05
CA VAL A 261 20.17 -7.40 4.88
C VAL A 261 21.31 -6.46 5.26
N VAL A 262 21.03 -5.40 6.04
CA VAL A 262 22.08 -4.46 6.49
C VAL A 262 23.14 -5.19 7.32
N LEU A 263 22.74 -6.08 8.22
CA LEU A 263 23.68 -6.88 9.02
C LEU A 263 24.49 -7.85 8.14
N PHE A 264 23.83 -8.54 7.22
CA PHE A 264 24.49 -9.45 6.28
C PHE A 264 25.52 -8.73 5.41
N LEU A 265 25.19 -7.54 4.90
CA LEU A 265 26.08 -6.74 4.06
C LEU A 265 27.31 -6.19 4.81
N ARG A 266 27.32 -6.22 6.14
CA ARG A 266 28.56 -5.93 6.91
C ARG A 266 29.60 -7.02 6.78
N PHE A 267 29.19 -8.27 6.57
CA PHE A 267 30.07 -9.42 6.49
C PHE A 267 30.24 -9.93 5.06
N TRP A 268 29.34 -9.57 4.16
CA TRP A 268 29.35 -10.02 2.77
C TRP A 268 29.15 -8.84 1.81
N GLN A 269 29.96 -8.79 0.76
CA GLN A 269 29.81 -7.83 -0.34
C GLN A 269 29.95 -8.59 -1.67
N PRO A 270 29.31 -8.12 -2.75
CA PRO A 270 29.42 -8.74 -4.07
C PRO A 270 30.88 -8.71 -4.54
N ARG A 271 31.38 -9.83 -5.07
CA ARG A 271 32.76 -9.93 -5.58
C ARG A 271 32.95 -9.26 -6.95
N ASP A 272 31.88 -9.21 -7.74
CA ASP A 272 31.91 -8.69 -9.11
C ASP A 272 31.47 -7.23 -9.16
N SER A 273 32.25 -6.39 -9.83
CA SER A 273 31.80 -5.05 -10.23
C SER A 273 30.74 -5.17 -11.32
N TRP A 274 29.46 -5.13 -10.91
CA TRP A 274 28.35 -5.19 -11.84
C TRP A 274 28.00 -3.79 -12.36
N THR A 275 28.00 -3.62 -13.68
CA THR A 275 27.57 -2.39 -14.33
C THR A 275 26.14 -2.53 -14.84
N PRO A 276 25.26 -1.54 -14.56
CA PRO A 276 23.89 -1.56 -15.06
C PRO A 276 23.88 -1.43 -16.59
N LYS A 277 23.10 -2.31 -17.24
CA LYS A 277 22.91 -2.31 -18.69
C LYS A 277 21.74 -1.44 -19.16
N TRP A 278 20.81 -1.16 -18.26
CA TRP A 278 19.61 -0.38 -18.51
C TRP A 278 19.04 0.16 -17.18
N GLY A 279 18.04 1.03 -17.28
CA GLY A 279 17.26 1.49 -16.11
C GLY A 279 18.01 2.43 -15.18
N VAL A 280 19.18 2.87 -15.60
CA VAL A 280 20.08 3.78 -14.90
C VAL A 280 20.40 4.93 -15.84
N ALA A 281 20.21 6.15 -15.37
CA ALA A 281 20.52 7.34 -16.12
C ALA A 281 22.02 7.40 -16.45
N THR A 282 22.37 7.88 -17.64
CA THR A 282 23.77 8.02 -18.08
C THR A 282 24.50 9.08 -17.24
N ALA A 283 25.84 9.12 -17.33
CA ALA A 283 26.63 10.14 -16.63
C ALA A 283 26.20 11.58 -17.01
N GLU A 284 25.80 11.80 -18.27
CA GLU A 284 25.31 13.08 -18.78
C GLU A 284 23.91 13.43 -18.22
N GLU A 285 22.99 12.47 -18.17
CA GLU A 285 21.65 12.65 -17.57
C GLU A 285 21.72 12.90 -16.05
N ASN A 286 22.64 12.21 -15.37
CA ASN A 286 22.92 12.43 -13.95
C ASN A 286 23.57 13.80 -13.71
N ALA A 287 24.47 14.27 -14.59
CA ALA A 287 25.08 15.59 -14.48
C ALA A 287 24.06 16.72 -14.67
N ALA A 288 23.13 16.57 -15.62
CA ALA A 288 22.03 17.51 -15.84
C ALA A 288 21.07 17.58 -14.63
N SER A 289 20.83 16.45 -13.96
CA SER A 289 20.01 16.39 -12.74
C SER A 289 20.75 16.85 -11.48
N ALA A 290 22.06 16.56 -11.37
CA ALA A 290 22.91 16.97 -10.26
C ALA A 290 23.11 18.50 -10.22
N ASN A 291 23.19 19.15 -11.39
CA ASN A 291 23.22 20.61 -11.49
C ASN A 291 21.96 21.29 -10.93
N LYS A 292 20.83 20.56 -10.78
CA LYS A 292 19.62 21.05 -10.11
C LYS A 292 19.54 20.70 -8.62
N ALA A 293 20.29 19.69 -8.16
CA ALA A 293 20.14 19.12 -6.82
C ALA A 293 21.17 19.62 -5.79
N GLY A 294 22.18 20.41 -6.20
CA GLY A 294 23.23 20.90 -5.31
C GLY A 294 24.20 19.78 -4.87
N ALA A 295 25.48 20.11 -4.73
CA ALA A 295 26.48 19.16 -4.25
C ALA A 295 26.23 18.85 -2.77
N VAL A 296 25.72 17.65 -2.47
CA VAL A 296 25.51 17.19 -1.10
C VAL A 296 26.83 16.65 -0.56
N THR A 297 27.39 17.31 0.44
CA THR A 297 28.51 16.81 1.24
C THR A 297 28.11 15.51 1.95
N ALA A 298 29.08 14.62 2.21
CA ALA A 298 28.79 13.37 2.93
C ALA A 298 28.11 13.71 4.28
N PRO A 299 26.87 13.24 4.52
CA PRO A 299 26.10 13.67 5.68
C PRO A 299 26.73 13.18 6.98
N LEU A 300 26.69 14.00 8.04
CA LEU A 300 27.11 13.55 9.36
C LEU A 300 26.15 12.47 9.86
N ARG A 301 26.61 11.62 10.79
CA ARG A 301 25.74 10.62 11.45
C ARG A 301 24.48 11.23 12.06
N ALA A 302 24.58 12.47 12.57
CA ALA A 302 23.45 13.22 13.10
C ALA A 302 22.41 13.56 12.02
N ASP A 303 22.84 13.90 10.80
CA ASP A 303 21.95 14.21 9.69
C ASP A 303 21.23 12.96 9.18
N VAL A 304 21.93 11.82 9.17
CA VAL A 304 21.34 10.52 8.84
C VAL A 304 20.26 10.15 9.86
N ILE A 305 20.53 10.28 11.16
CA ILE A 305 19.52 10.02 12.20
C ILE A 305 18.32 10.95 12.01
N ARG A 306 18.56 12.26 11.83
CA ARG A 306 17.48 13.24 11.56
C ARG A 306 16.64 12.88 10.35
N ALA A 307 17.24 12.34 9.29
CA ALA A 307 16.50 11.91 8.09
C ALA A 307 15.60 10.69 8.31
N TRP A 308 15.96 9.81 9.25
CA TRP A 308 15.16 8.63 9.61
C TRP A 308 14.09 8.92 10.67
N VAL A 309 14.24 9.98 11.46
CA VAL A 309 13.33 10.33 12.56
C VAL A 309 11.85 10.44 12.13
N PRO A 310 11.49 11.17 11.05
CA PRO A 310 10.09 11.27 10.60
C PRO A 310 9.47 9.89 10.30
N TRP A 311 10.26 8.99 9.72
CA TRP A 311 9.81 7.64 9.38
C TRP A 311 9.72 6.75 10.61
N LEU A 312 10.64 6.89 11.57
CA LEU A 312 10.54 6.21 12.85
C LEU A 312 9.29 6.65 13.61
N ILE A 313 8.99 7.96 13.63
CA ILE A 313 7.77 8.50 14.24
C ILE A 313 6.54 7.91 13.55
N LEU A 314 6.52 7.88 12.21
CA LEU A 314 5.47 7.21 11.45
C LEU A 314 5.31 5.75 11.88
N SER A 315 6.39 4.97 11.90
CA SER A 315 6.37 3.56 12.32
C SER A 315 5.73 3.39 13.69
N VAL A 316 6.19 4.16 14.68
CA VAL A 316 5.74 4.03 16.08
C VAL A 316 4.29 4.44 16.23
N VAL A 317 3.88 5.57 15.65
CA VAL A 317 2.50 6.05 15.78
C VAL A 317 1.54 5.14 15.04
N VAL A 318 1.87 4.70 13.82
CA VAL A 318 1.05 3.77 13.04
C VAL A 318 0.97 2.40 13.71
N PHE A 319 2.06 1.93 14.32
CA PHE A 319 2.06 0.73 15.15
C PHE A 319 1.07 0.88 16.31
N ILE A 320 1.14 1.97 17.07
CA ILE A 320 0.22 2.26 18.18
C ILE A 320 -1.23 2.31 17.68
N TRP A 321 -1.51 2.98 16.56
CA TRP A 321 -2.85 3.07 15.96
C TRP A 321 -3.38 1.73 15.47
N GLY A 322 -2.51 0.85 14.96
CA GLY A 322 -2.87 -0.45 14.43
C GLY A 322 -3.17 -1.52 15.48
N VAL A 323 -2.77 -1.29 16.74
CA VAL A 323 -3.06 -2.21 17.84
C VAL A 323 -4.57 -2.21 18.13
N PRO A 324 -5.25 -3.39 18.11
CA PRO A 324 -6.71 -3.49 18.27
C PRO A 324 -7.24 -2.81 19.54
N GLN A 325 -6.48 -2.87 20.64
CA GLN A 325 -6.84 -2.27 21.92
C GLN A 325 -6.88 -0.74 21.82
N VAL A 326 -5.92 -0.13 21.13
CA VAL A 326 -5.88 1.33 20.93
C VAL A 326 -7.00 1.73 19.99
N ARG A 327 -7.21 1.00 18.90
CA ARG A 327 -8.30 1.25 17.96
C ARG A 327 -9.66 1.20 18.66
N ALA A 328 -9.92 0.16 19.46
CA ALA A 328 -11.16 0.01 20.22
C ALA A 328 -11.37 1.14 21.24
N TRP A 329 -10.30 1.58 21.91
CA TRP A 329 -10.36 2.72 22.81
C TRP A 329 -10.70 4.02 22.09
N LEU A 330 -10.05 4.31 20.96
CA LEU A 330 -10.32 5.49 20.12
C LEU A 330 -11.73 5.44 19.50
N ASP A 331 -12.18 4.26 19.09
CA ASP A 331 -13.54 4.03 18.60
C ASP A 331 -14.58 4.30 19.68
N GLY A 332 -14.33 3.89 20.93
CA GLY A 332 -15.21 4.19 22.07
C GLY A 332 -15.44 5.69 22.29
N ILE A 333 -14.53 6.55 21.82
CA ILE A 333 -14.62 8.01 21.94
C ILE A 333 -15.26 8.64 20.70
N SER A 334 -14.96 8.12 19.51
CA SER A 334 -15.12 8.88 18.26
C SER A 334 -16.00 8.23 17.20
N VAL A 335 -16.36 6.95 17.36
CA VAL A 335 -17.04 6.22 16.28
C VAL A 335 -18.48 6.71 16.13
N ILE A 336 -18.80 7.21 14.94
CA ILE A 336 -20.17 7.52 14.57
C ILE A 336 -20.64 6.46 13.58
N ARG A 337 -21.69 5.74 13.94
CA ARG A 337 -22.30 4.69 13.12
C ARG A 337 -23.50 5.28 12.41
N ILE A 338 -23.40 5.47 11.10
CA ILE A 338 -24.47 6.03 10.28
C ILE A 338 -25.08 4.88 9.47
N PRO A 339 -26.33 4.45 9.77
CA PRO A 339 -27.06 3.55 8.90
C PRO A 339 -27.19 4.18 7.52
N VAL A 340 -26.79 3.45 6.47
CA VAL A 340 -26.84 3.99 5.12
C VAL A 340 -28.31 4.12 4.71
N PRO A 341 -28.79 5.32 4.37
CA PRO A 341 -30.17 5.53 3.95
C PRO A 341 -30.54 4.62 2.79
N GLU A 342 -31.77 4.11 2.79
CA GLU A 342 -32.31 3.19 1.79
C GLU A 342 -31.61 1.83 1.66
N LEU A 343 -30.42 1.62 2.22
CA LEU A 343 -29.66 0.37 2.08
C LEU A 343 -29.65 -0.48 3.35
N HIS A 344 -29.57 0.16 4.52
CA HIS A 344 -29.44 -0.54 5.80
C HIS A 344 -30.57 -1.54 6.03
N LEU A 345 -30.23 -2.83 6.18
CA LEU A 345 -31.16 -3.95 6.41
C LEU A 345 -32.20 -4.20 5.29
N ASN A 346 -32.09 -3.50 4.16
CA ASN A 346 -33.00 -3.64 3.02
C ASN A 346 -32.53 -4.70 2.00
N VAL A 347 -31.33 -5.24 2.17
CA VAL A 347 -30.82 -6.39 1.40
C VAL A 347 -30.84 -7.62 2.29
N LEU A 348 -31.42 -8.73 1.81
CA LEU A 348 -31.46 -10.01 2.53
C LEU A 348 -30.44 -10.96 1.90
N ARG A 349 -29.48 -11.42 2.71
CA ARG A 349 -28.66 -12.58 2.35
C ARG A 349 -29.53 -13.83 2.40
N MET A 350 -29.32 -14.74 1.45
CA MET A 350 -30.12 -15.96 1.30
C MET A 350 -29.24 -17.22 1.45
N PRO A 351 -29.83 -18.40 1.66
CA PRO A 351 -29.12 -19.67 1.46
C PRO A 351 -28.55 -19.77 0.03
N PRO A 352 -27.36 -20.38 -0.17
CA PRO A 352 -26.57 -21.14 0.82
C PRO A 352 -25.57 -20.31 1.63
N VAL A 353 -25.46 -18.99 1.38
CA VAL A 353 -24.46 -18.13 2.06
C VAL A 353 -24.78 -17.97 3.54
N VAL A 354 -26.06 -17.94 3.89
CA VAL A 354 -26.56 -17.94 5.27
C VAL A 354 -27.61 -19.03 5.43
N ALA A 355 -27.76 -19.62 6.62
CA ALA A 355 -28.70 -20.71 6.85
C ALA A 355 -30.18 -20.29 6.66
N ALA A 356 -30.48 -19.02 6.93
CA ALA A 356 -31.81 -18.43 6.80
C ALA A 356 -31.72 -16.99 6.26
N PRO A 357 -32.78 -16.47 5.60
CA PRO A 357 -32.83 -15.09 5.13
C PRO A 357 -32.46 -14.10 6.25
N THR A 358 -31.35 -13.40 6.07
CA THR A 358 -30.77 -12.52 7.11
C THR A 358 -30.56 -11.11 6.54
N PRO A 359 -31.11 -10.06 7.17
CA PRO A 359 -30.88 -8.68 6.76
C PRO A 359 -29.41 -8.26 6.85
N GLU A 360 -28.91 -7.64 5.79
CA GLU A 360 -27.54 -7.16 5.67
C GLU A 360 -27.37 -5.78 6.32
N PRO A 361 -26.51 -5.65 7.34
CA PRO A 361 -26.23 -4.35 7.94
C PRO A 361 -25.35 -3.51 7.00
N ALA A 362 -25.90 -2.41 6.47
CA ALA A 362 -25.11 -1.36 5.82
C ALA A 362 -24.93 -0.19 6.78
N ILE A 363 -23.80 -0.14 7.48
CA ILE A 363 -23.46 0.91 8.45
C ILE A 363 -22.15 1.56 8.03
N PHE A 364 -22.20 2.85 7.72
CA PHE A 364 -21.01 3.64 7.50
C PHE A 364 -20.41 4.06 8.84
N ASN A 365 -19.24 3.53 9.15
CA ASN A 365 -18.50 3.87 10.35
C ASN A 365 -17.59 5.06 10.08
N ILE A 366 -17.91 6.22 10.66
CA ILE A 366 -16.99 7.37 10.71
C ILE A 366 -16.12 7.17 11.95
N ASN A 367 -15.00 6.49 11.76
CA ASN A 367 -14.03 6.20 12.81
C ASN A 367 -12.84 7.16 12.72
N TRP A 368 -13.13 8.47 12.63
CA TRP A 368 -12.14 9.48 12.26
C TRP A 368 -10.92 9.51 13.18
N LEU A 369 -11.05 9.26 14.48
CA LEU A 369 -9.91 9.27 15.39
C LEU A 369 -9.09 7.98 15.30
N SER A 370 -9.75 6.82 15.18
CA SER A 370 -9.09 5.51 15.10
C SER A 370 -8.61 5.13 13.70
N ALA A 371 -8.98 5.91 12.68
CA ALA A 371 -8.57 5.70 11.31
C ALA A 371 -7.03 5.77 11.18
N THR A 372 -6.47 4.86 10.38
CA THR A 372 -5.02 4.79 10.09
C THR A 372 -4.47 6.13 9.59
N GLY A 373 -5.24 6.83 8.73
CA GLY A 373 -4.84 8.15 8.22
C GLY A 373 -4.67 9.19 9.32
N THR A 374 -5.39 9.07 10.44
CA THR A 374 -5.24 9.97 11.60
C THR A 374 -3.97 9.67 12.37
N GLY A 375 -3.61 8.40 12.54
CA GLY A 375 -2.29 8.03 13.05
C GLY A 375 -1.16 8.62 12.20
N ILE A 376 -1.30 8.54 10.87
CA ILE A 376 -0.33 9.13 9.94
C ILE A 376 -0.30 10.66 10.05
N PHE A 377 -1.47 11.31 10.16
CA PHE A 377 -1.55 12.77 10.36
C PHE A 377 -0.84 13.18 11.65
N VAL A 378 -1.14 12.51 12.77
CA VAL A 378 -0.48 12.75 14.06
C VAL A 378 1.03 12.54 13.94
N ALA A 379 1.47 11.47 13.28
CA ALA A 379 2.88 11.23 13.03
C ALA A 379 3.51 12.36 12.21
N ALA A 380 2.83 12.86 11.17
CA ALA A 380 3.28 13.96 10.34
C ALA A 380 3.37 15.27 11.12
N MET A 381 2.42 15.51 12.02
CA MET A 381 2.44 16.68 12.91
C MET A 381 3.63 16.63 13.87
N ILE A 382 3.84 15.51 14.55
CA ILE A 382 4.97 15.31 15.45
C ILE A 382 6.29 15.42 14.69
N ALA A 383 6.40 14.76 13.54
CA ALA A 383 7.59 14.83 12.69
C ALA A 383 7.87 16.27 12.22
N GLY A 384 6.85 17.01 11.79
CA GLY A 384 6.98 18.41 11.39
C GLY A 384 7.57 19.29 12.51
N LEU A 385 7.06 19.16 13.73
CA LEU A 385 7.57 19.88 14.90
C LEU A 385 9.01 19.48 15.24
N VAL A 386 9.33 18.18 15.18
CA VAL A 386 10.70 17.68 15.42
C VAL A 386 11.69 18.16 14.34
N MET A 387 11.21 18.34 13.10
CA MET A 387 11.98 18.95 12.00
C MET A 387 12.12 20.47 12.14
N GLY A 388 11.51 21.10 13.16
CA GLY A 388 11.57 22.55 13.39
C GLY A 388 10.64 23.36 12.46
N ARG A 389 9.64 22.72 11.84
CA ARG A 389 8.65 23.41 11.01
C ARG A 389 7.62 24.13 11.87
N SER A 390 7.27 25.34 11.46
CA SER A 390 6.17 26.08 12.07
C SER A 390 4.81 25.50 11.64
N LEU A 391 3.80 25.68 12.49
CA LEU A 391 2.42 25.27 12.16
C LEU A 391 1.90 25.93 10.88
N GLY A 392 2.34 27.15 10.56
CA GLY A 392 1.99 27.84 9.32
C GLY A 392 2.58 27.17 8.08
N GLU A 393 3.85 26.78 8.11
CA GLU A 393 4.48 26.02 7.01
C GLU A 393 3.81 24.65 6.83
N MET A 394 3.47 23.99 7.93
CA MET A 394 2.79 22.70 7.92
C MET A 394 1.39 22.84 7.31
N ALA A 395 0.61 23.84 7.70
CA ALA A 395 -0.70 24.13 7.11
C ALA A 395 -0.60 24.47 5.61
N ALA A 396 0.38 25.28 5.20
CA ALA A 396 0.62 25.60 3.79
C ALA A 396 0.98 24.36 2.98
N THR A 397 1.81 23.47 3.53
CA THR A 397 2.19 22.20 2.90
C THR A 397 1.01 21.25 2.82
N TYR A 398 0.18 21.18 3.86
CA TYR A 398 -1.06 20.41 3.85
C TYR A 398 -2.03 20.90 2.76
N GLY A 399 -2.21 22.22 2.64
CA GLY A 399 -3.05 22.82 1.58
C GLY A 399 -2.52 22.54 0.17
N ARG A 400 -1.21 22.59 -0.05
CA ARG A 400 -0.57 22.16 -1.32
C ARG A 400 -0.80 20.68 -1.58
N THR A 401 -0.66 19.84 -0.55
CA THR A 401 -0.89 18.40 -0.63
C THR A 401 -2.32 18.10 -1.04
N LEU A 402 -3.31 18.74 -0.41
CA LEU A 402 -4.72 18.56 -0.73
C LEU A 402 -5.02 18.89 -2.20
N ARG A 403 -4.43 19.96 -2.75
CA ARG A 403 -4.55 20.31 -4.17
C ARG A 403 -3.85 19.32 -5.10
N LEU A 404 -2.74 18.74 -4.68
CA LEU A 404 -2.01 17.73 -5.45
C LEU A 404 -2.85 16.45 -5.59
N VAL A 405 -3.45 15.99 -4.49
CA VAL A 405 -4.17 14.71 -4.45
C VAL A 405 -5.65 14.84 -4.78
N SER A 406 -6.22 16.04 -4.88
CA SER A 406 -7.67 16.25 -5.06
C SER A 406 -8.22 15.50 -6.27
N THR A 407 -7.50 15.49 -7.39
CA THR A 407 -7.93 14.77 -8.60
C THR A 407 -7.94 13.27 -8.35
N SER A 408 -6.92 12.74 -7.68
CA SER A 408 -6.83 11.31 -7.33
C SER A 408 -7.81 10.90 -6.23
N LEU A 409 -8.28 11.83 -5.40
CA LEU A 409 -9.31 11.56 -4.39
C LEU A 409 -10.72 11.55 -4.99
N LEU A 410 -10.95 12.33 -6.04
CA LEU A 410 -12.23 12.42 -6.73
C LEU A 410 -12.48 11.27 -7.72
N THR A 411 -11.44 10.51 -8.05
CA THR A 411 -11.47 9.42 -9.02
C THR A 411 -11.08 8.10 -8.41
#